data_AF-A0A6G3XYP9-F1
#
_entry.id   AF-A0A6G3XYP9-F1
#
_cell.length_a   1.000
_cell.length_b   1.000
_cell.length_c   1.000
_cell.angle_alpha   90.00
_cell.angle_beta   90.00
_cell.angle_gamma   90.00
#
_symmetry.space_group_name_H-M   'P 1'
#
loop_
_entity.id
_entity.type
_entity.pdbx_description
1 polymer ?
#
loop_
_entity_poly.entity_id
_entity_poly.type
_entity_poly.pdbx_seq_one_letter_code
_entity_poly.pdbx_strand_id
1 'polypeptide(L)'
;HLRNSVRHILEQEYPGEMEVVIALGPSADRTDEIAAELVAEDSRVHTVPNPTGRTPAALNAAIKASRHPVVVRVDGHGMLSPNYIA
;
A
#
# COMPACT_ATOMS: atom_id res chain seq x y z
N HIS A 1 -4.54 0.42 11.75
CA HIS A 1 -5.16 -0.23 10.57
C HIS A 1 -4.15 -0.51 9.46
N LEU A 2 -3.27 0.44 9.12
CA LEU A 2 -2.30 0.30 8.03
C LEU A 2 -1.51 -1.02 8.06
N ARG A 3 -0.80 -1.33 9.16
CA ARG A 3 0.00 -2.55 9.29
C ARG A 3 -0.80 -3.83 9.00
N ASN A 4 -2.01 -3.93 9.54
CA ASN A 4 -2.87 -5.10 9.30
C ASN A 4 -3.31 -5.18 7.83
N SER A 5 -3.68 -4.05 7.22
CA SER A 5 -4.06 -3.98 5.80
C SER A 5 -2.91 -4.45 4.90
N VAL A 6 -1.71 -3.90 5.10
CA VAL A 6 -0.50 -4.27 4.34
C VAL A 6 -0.15 -5.74 4.54
N ARG A 7 -0.18 -6.24 5.77
CA ARG A 7 0.06 -7.66 6.04
C ARG A 7 -0.90 -8.57 5.26
N HIS A 8 -2.21 -8.27 5.27
CA HIS A 8 -3.20 -9.06 4.54
C HIS A 8 -3.01 -9.04 3.02
N ILE A 9 -2.42 -7.97 2.47
CA ILE A 9 -2.03 -7.89 1.06
C ILE A 9 -0.80 -8.78 0.80
N LEU A 10 0.22 -8.69 1.67
CA LEU A 10 1.46 -9.47 1.53
C LEU A 10 1.28 -10.98 1.76
N GLU A 11 0.23 -11.37 2.48
CA GLU A 11 -0.19 -12.76 2.71
C GLU A 11 -0.96 -13.37 1.52
N GLN A 12 -1.25 -12.60 0.47
CA GLN A 12 -1.94 -13.15 -0.71
C GLN A 12 -1.00 -14.07 -1.51
N GLU A 13 -1.50 -15.27 -1.82
CA GLU A 13 -0.80 -16.21 -2.69
C GLU A 13 -1.01 -15.79 -4.15
N TYR A 14 0.02 -15.20 -4.75
CA TYR A 14 0.05 -14.85 -6.17
C TYR A 14 1.33 -15.43 -6.78
N PRO A 15 1.27 -16.16 -7.92
CA PRO A 15 2.44 -16.84 -8.49
C PRO A 15 3.49 -15.88 -9.10
N GLY A 16 3.18 -14.59 -9.23
CA GLY A 16 4.08 -13.56 -9.72
C GLY A 16 4.66 -12.67 -8.63
N GLU A 17 5.46 -11.69 -9.04
CA GLU A 17 5.95 -10.65 -8.13
C GLU A 17 4.82 -9.70 -7.70
N MET A 18 4.92 -9.22 -6.47
CA MET A 18 3.99 -8.26 -5.88
C MET A 18 4.78 -7.18 -5.15
N GLU A 19 4.36 -5.94 -5.32
CA GLU A 19 4.78 -4.79 -4.53
C GLU A 19 3.57 -4.10 -3.91
N VAL A 20 3.79 -3.35 -2.82
CA VAL A 20 2.77 -2.56 -2.15
C VAL A 20 3.22 -1.11 -2.13
N VAL A 21 2.51 -0.24 -2.86
CA VAL A 21 2.78 1.20 -2.89
C VAL A 21 1.76 1.94 -2.02
N ILE A 22 2.24 2.55 -0.94
CA ILE A 22 1.42 3.28 0.04
C ILE A 22 1.52 4.79 -0.24
N ALA A 23 0.42 5.41 -0.68
CA ALA A 23 0.35 6.86 -0.84
C ALA A 23 0.00 7.55 0.49
N LEU A 24 0.97 8.23 1.10
CA LEU A 24 0.85 8.86 2.41
C LEU A 24 0.35 10.30 2.30
N GLY A 25 -0.85 10.56 2.82
CA GLY A 25 -1.39 11.90 3.00
C GLY A 25 -0.94 12.56 4.30
N PRO A 26 -1.29 13.83 4.55
CA PRO A 26 -1.09 14.45 5.86
C PRO A 26 -1.77 13.59 6.94
N SER A 27 -0.98 13.04 7.85
CA SER A 27 -1.49 12.29 9.00
C SER A 27 -1.33 13.07 10.29
N ALA A 28 -2.28 12.90 11.20
CA ALA A 28 -2.21 13.38 12.59
C ALA A 28 -2.00 12.24 13.59
N ASP A 29 -1.86 11.00 13.09
CA ASP A 29 -1.62 9.80 13.88
C ASP A 29 -0.27 9.15 13.51
N ARG A 30 -0.03 7.94 14.00
CA ARG A 30 1.21 7.18 13.77
C ARG A 30 1.33 6.51 12.39
N THR A 31 0.48 6.86 11.42
CA THR A 31 0.49 6.24 10.07
C THR A 31 1.85 6.38 9.39
N ASP A 32 2.50 7.53 9.49
CA ASP A 32 3.81 7.76 8.86
C ASP A 32 4.92 6.92 9.52
N GLU A 33 4.90 6.81 10.85
CA GLU A 33 5.82 5.93 11.60
C GLU A 33 5.65 4.47 11.19
N ILE A 34 4.40 3.99 11.16
CA ILE A 34 4.08 2.59 10.81
C ILE A 34 4.47 2.30 9.35
N ALA A 35 4.26 3.25 8.43
CA ALA A 35 4.68 3.09 7.05
C ALA A 35 6.21 3.00 6.92
N ALA A 36 6.96 3.81 7.68
CA ALA A 36 8.42 3.74 7.70
C ALA A 36 8.93 2.39 8.25
N GLU A 37 8.30 1.86 9.30
CA GLU A 37 8.61 0.52 9.82
C GLU A 37 8.35 -0.56 8.77
N LEU A 38 7.20 -0.53 8.09
CA LEU A 38 6.84 -1.51 7.06
C LEU A 38 7.84 -1.52 5.89
N VAL A 39 8.29 -0.34 5.45
CA VAL A 39 9.30 -0.22 4.38
C VAL A 39 10.65 -0.80 4.84
N ALA A 40 11.00 -0.66 6.11
CA ALA A 40 12.22 -1.25 6.66
C ALA A 40 12.14 -2.77 6.84
N GLU A 41 10.95 -3.31 7.09
CA GLU A 41 10.70 -4.73 7.35
C GLU A 41 10.55 -5.57 6.07
N ASP A 42 9.94 -5.05 5.01
CA ASP A 42 9.68 -5.79 3.77
C ASP A 42 10.03 -4.94 2.54
N SER A 43 10.96 -5.46 1.72
CA SER A 43 11.48 -4.77 0.53
C SER A 43 10.45 -4.59 -0.59
N ARG A 44 9.29 -5.27 -0.51
CA ARG A 44 8.17 -5.10 -1.44
C ARG A 44 7.32 -3.87 -1.12
N VAL A 45 7.50 -3.26 0.06
CA VAL A 45 6.69 -2.12 0.51
C VAL A 45 7.43 -0.81 0.25
N HIS A 46 6.75 0.12 -0.41
CA HIS A 46 7.27 1.45 -0.71
C HIS A 46 6.22 2.53 -0.48
N THR A 47 6.66 3.77 -0.29
CA THR A 47 5.76 4.92 -0.05
C THR A 47 5.91 5.98 -1.12
N VAL A 48 4.82 6.72 -1.38
CA VAL A 48 4.82 7.93 -2.20
C VAL A 48 4.08 9.06 -1.48
N PRO A 49 4.49 10.32 -1.65
CA PRO A 49 3.82 11.43 -1.00
C PRO A 49 2.47 11.75 -1.65
N ASN A 50 1.47 12.06 -0.84
CA ASN A 50 0.19 12.64 -1.24
C ASN A 50 -0.13 13.89 -0.39
N PRO A 51 0.59 15.01 -0.60
CA PRO A 51 0.43 16.20 0.26
C PRO A 51 -0.98 16.79 0.24
N THR A 52 -1.80 16.47 -0.77
CA THR A 52 -3.18 16.94 -0.88
C THR A 52 -4.14 16.23 0.08
N GLY A 53 -3.78 15.05 0.59
CA GLY A 53 -4.65 14.16 1.35
C GLY A 53 -5.85 13.60 0.56
N ARG A 54 -5.95 13.86 -0.75
CA ARG A 54 -7.09 13.44 -1.58
C ARG A 54 -6.84 12.06 -2.20
N THR A 55 -7.87 11.21 -2.20
CA THR A 55 -7.80 9.85 -2.77
C THR A 55 -7.39 9.84 -4.25
N PRO A 56 -7.94 10.68 -5.16
CA PRO A 56 -7.53 10.64 -6.56
C PRO A 56 -6.05 10.98 -6.78
N ALA A 57 -5.51 11.93 -6.01
CA ALA A 57 -4.10 12.29 -6.06
C ALA A 57 -3.20 11.16 -5.54
N ALA A 58 -3.61 10.50 -4.44
CA ALA A 58 -2.94 9.30 -3.93
C ALA A 58 -2.90 8.17 -4.97
N LEU A 59 -4.04 7.85 -5.60
CA LEU A 59 -4.13 6.78 -6.59
C LEU A 59 -3.23 7.07 -7.80
N ASN A 60 -3.26 8.30 -8.32
CA ASN A 60 -2.40 8.69 -9.44
C ASN A 60 -0.91 8.62 -9.08
N ALA A 61 -0.54 9.04 -7.87
CA ALA A 61 0.85 8.96 -7.40
C ALA A 61 1.32 7.51 -7.24
N ALA A 62 0.48 6.65 -6.66
CA ALA A 62 0.77 5.23 -6.46
C ALA A 62 0.92 4.50 -7.80
N ILE A 63 -0.05 4.66 -8.71
CA ILE A 63 -0.01 4.04 -10.06
C ILE A 63 1.25 4.44 -10.83
N LYS A 64 1.65 5.72 -10.74
CA LYS A 64 2.86 6.21 -11.43
C LYS A 64 4.15 5.60 -10.86
N ALA A 65 4.16 5.23 -9.60
CA ALA A 65 5.33 4.61 -8.95
C ALA A 65 5.34 3.08 -9.06
N SER A 66 4.21 2.45 -9.41
CA SER A 66 4.11 1.02 -9.66
C SER A 66 4.90 0.59 -10.89
N ARG A 67 5.41 -0.63 -10.84
CA ARG A 67 6.30 -1.25 -11.85
C ARG A 67 5.61 -2.38 -12.60
N HIS A 68 4.57 -2.98 -12.02
CA HIS A 68 3.87 -4.12 -12.58
C HIS A 68 2.64 -3.70 -13.42
N PRO A 69 2.23 -4.50 -14.42
CA PRO A 69 1.17 -4.13 -15.36
C PRO A 69 -0.25 -4.20 -14.78
N VAL A 70 -0.43 -4.86 -13.63
CA VAL A 70 -1.74 -5.03 -12.98
C VAL A 70 -1.74 -4.23 -11.68
N VAL A 71 -2.79 -3.43 -11.48
CA VAL A 71 -2.98 -2.62 -10.26
C VAL A 71 -4.22 -3.11 -9.52
N VAL A 72 -4.03 -3.47 -8.24
CA VAL A 72 -5.12 -3.73 -7.30
C VAL A 72 -5.21 -2.55 -6.35
N ARG A 73 -6.37 -1.90 -6.29
CA ARG A 73 -6.61 -0.80 -5.35
C ARG A 73 -7.13 -1.36 -4.02
N VAL A 74 -6.49 -0.95 -2.93
CA VAL A 74 -6.95 -1.20 -1.56
C VAL A 74 -6.96 0.11 -0.79
N ASP A 75 -8.05 0.41 -0.07
CA ASP A 75 -8.07 1.57 0.84
C ASP A 75 -7.19 1.27 2.07
N GLY A 76 -6.56 2.26 2.71
CA GLY A 76 -5.59 2.03 3.79
C GLY A 76 -6.11 1.34 5.07
N HIS A 77 -7.43 1.13 5.15
CA HIS A 77 -8.11 0.35 6.19
C HIS A 77 -8.78 -0.93 5.65
N GLY A 78 -8.67 -1.19 4.35
CA GLY A 78 -9.23 -2.35 3.69
C GLY A 78 -8.50 -3.62 4.10
N MET A 79 -9.25 -4.66 4.40
CA MET A 79 -8.71 -5.98 4.73
C MET A 79 -9.14 -6.93 3.62
N LEU A 80 -8.18 -7.38 2.82
CA LEU A 80 -8.46 -8.38 1.78
C LEU A 80 -8.78 -9.72 2.43
N SER A 81 -9.80 -10.38 1.88
CA SER A 81 -10.04 -11.79 2.16
C SER A 81 -8.92 -12.65 1.56
N PRO A 82 -8.67 -13.86 2.08
CA PRO A 82 -7.78 -14.81 1.43
C PRO A 82 -8.19 -15.06 -0.02
N ASN A 83 -7.21 -15.28 -0.91
CA ASN A 83 -7.39 -15.57 -2.34
C ASN A 83 -8.10 -14.46 -3.14
N TYR A 84 -7.98 -13.19 -2.71
CA TYR A 84 -8.56 -12.06 -3.45
C TYR A 84 -7.77 -11.73 -4.72
N ILE A 85 -6.44 -11.89 -4.68
CA ILE A 85 -5.52 -11.59 -5.80
C ILE A 85 -5.15 -12.87 -6.60
N ALA A 86 -5.58 -14.05 -6.13
CA ALA A 86 -5.20 -15.36 -6.66
C ALA A 86 -5.76 -15.68 -8.06
#